data_AF-A0A6P7Y3P3-F1
#
_entry.id   AF-A0A6P7Y3P3-F1
#
_cell.length_a   1.000
_cell.length_b   1.000
_cell.length_c   1.000
_cell.angle_alpha   90.00
_cell.angle_beta   90.00
_cell.angle_gamma   90.00
#
_symmetry.space_group_name_H-M   'P 1'
#
loop_
_entity.id
_entity.type
_entity.pdbx_description
1 polymer ?
#
loop_
_entity_poly.entity_id
_entity_poly.type
_entity_poly.pdbx_seq_one_letter_code
_entity_poly.pdbx_strand_id
1 'polypeptide(L)'
;MIYQDPSRWSYTFQTFSCMSRFKAQLEPLSETLLKTQEPVQIFERSVYSDRYVFAQNLFELGYMDEVEWAIYQDWHSFLVQQFEDRVTLDGIIYLQATPEKCLERLHGRARLEEQGVQLDYLERLHTQHEKWLTEKTTEVHFEHIKNIPVLVLDINKDFEDNTLEEADLAKKVEVFVKNL
;
A
#
# COMPACT_ATOMS: atom_id res chain seq x y z
N MET A 1 13.38 15.08 4.42
CA MET A 1 13.59 15.05 2.96
C MET A 1 12.27 15.21 2.21
N ILE A 2 11.36 14.22 2.16
CA ILE A 2 10.02 14.45 1.59
C ILE A 2 9.15 15.37 2.47
N TYR A 3 9.05 15.08 3.78
CA TYR A 3 8.21 15.87 4.70
C TYR A 3 8.73 17.29 4.99
N GLN A 4 9.92 17.64 4.50
CA GLN A 4 10.50 18.98 4.67
C GLN A 4 10.18 19.89 3.49
N ASP A 5 10.13 19.35 2.27
CA ASP A 5 9.77 20.08 1.06
C ASP A 5 9.06 19.12 0.09
N PRO A 6 7.77 18.84 0.35
CA PRO A 6 7.02 17.85 -0.42
C PRO A 6 6.85 18.27 -1.88
N SER A 7 6.67 19.57 -2.15
CA SER A 7 6.59 20.07 -3.54
C SER A 7 7.85 19.81 -4.34
N ARG A 8 9.04 19.86 -3.71
CA ARG A 8 10.30 19.56 -4.42
C ARG A 8 10.57 18.07 -4.60
N TRP A 9 10.17 17.25 -3.62
CA TRP A 9 10.66 15.88 -3.49
C TRP A 9 9.62 14.79 -3.72
N SER A 10 8.33 15.11 -3.83
CA SER A 10 7.26 14.11 -3.99
C SER A 10 7.48 13.22 -5.21
N TYR A 11 7.66 13.80 -6.40
CA TYR A 11 7.90 13.02 -7.62
C TYR A 11 9.13 12.12 -7.49
N THR A 12 10.24 12.67 -6.98
CA THR A 12 11.50 11.92 -6.82
C THR A 12 11.33 10.75 -5.85
N PHE A 13 10.67 11.00 -4.71
CA PHE A 13 10.44 9.99 -3.69
C PHE A 13 9.48 8.90 -4.17
N GLN A 14 8.36 9.26 -4.81
CA GLN A 14 7.40 8.29 -5.33
C GLN A 14 8.03 7.41 -6.41
N THR A 15 8.86 7.99 -7.28
CA THR A 15 9.62 7.24 -8.28
C THR A 15 10.56 6.24 -7.63
N PHE A 16 11.35 6.67 -6.64
CA PHE A 16 12.30 5.79 -5.95
C PHE A 16 11.60 4.69 -5.14
N SER A 17 10.53 5.03 -4.41
CA SER A 17 9.76 4.10 -3.60
C SER A 17 9.14 3.00 -4.45
N CYS A 18 8.44 3.38 -5.51
CA CYS A 18 7.77 2.43 -6.38
C CYS A 18 8.77 1.59 -7.21
N MET A 19 9.88 2.18 -7.68
CA MET A 19 10.96 1.42 -8.32
C MET A 19 11.59 0.38 -7.37
N SER A 20 11.79 0.73 -6.11
CA SER A 20 12.31 -0.21 -5.09
C SER A 20 11.33 -1.35 -4.84
N ARG A 21 10.03 -1.05 -4.88
CA ARG A 21 8.96 -2.05 -4.73
C ARG A 21 8.87 -2.98 -5.94
N PHE A 22 8.96 -2.45 -7.16
CA PHE A 22 9.10 -3.27 -8.36
C PHE A 22 10.28 -4.22 -8.24
N LYS A 23 11.46 -3.73 -7.87
CA LYS A 23 12.64 -4.59 -7.68
C LYS A 23 12.36 -5.71 -6.68
N ALA A 24 11.81 -5.39 -5.52
CA ALA A 24 11.49 -6.38 -4.49
C ALA A 24 10.45 -7.42 -4.95
N GLN A 25 9.43 -7.02 -5.71
CA GLN A 25 8.43 -7.94 -6.26
C GLN A 25 8.98 -8.82 -7.40
N LEU A 26 9.96 -8.32 -8.14
CA LEU A 26 10.56 -9.04 -9.27
C LEU A 26 11.73 -9.94 -8.87
N GLU A 27 12.17 -9.88 -7.61
CA GLU A 27 13.15 -10.82 -7.07
C GLU A 27 12.64 -12.27 -7.19
N PRO A 28 13.52 -13.24 -7.48
CA PRO A 28 13.14 -14.64 -7.56
C PRO A 28 12.51 -15.13 -6.25
N LEU A 29 11.53 -16.02 -6.36
CA LEU A 29 10.98 -16.73 -5.21
C LEU A 29 12.09 -17.48 -4.48
N SER A 30 12.01 -17.47 -3.15
CA SER A 30 12.95 -18.22 -2.32
C SER A 30 12.84 -19.72 -2.59
N GLU A 31 13.95 -20.46 -2.46
CA GLU A 31 13.94 -21.91 -2.65
C GLU A 31 12.93 -22.62 -1.73
N THR A 32 12.70 -22.08 -0.53
CA THR A 32 11.72 -22.61 0.43
C THR A 32 10.30 -22.50 -0.12
N LEU A 33 9.94 -21.34 -0.69
CA LEU A 33 8.63 -21.16 -1.32
C LEU A 33 8.47 -22.07 -2.53
N LEU A 34 9.50 -22.21 -3.38
CA LEU A 34 9.46 -23.10 -4.54
C LEU A 34 9.24 -24.58 -4.20
N LYS A 35 9.56 -25.00 -2.96
CA LYS A 35 9.37 -26.38 -2.47
C LYS A 35 8.08 -26.56 -1.67
N THR A 36 7.34 -25.48 -1.41
CA THR A 36 6.08 -25.51 -0.66
C THR A 36 4.93 -25.89 -1.59
N GLN A 37 4.00 -26.72 -1.12
CA GLN A 37 2.87 -27.21 -1.92
C GLN A 37 1.90 -26.08 -2.30
N GLU A 38 1.65 -25.15 -1.38
CA GLU A 38 0.79 -23.97 -1.55
C GLU A 38 1.61 -22.73 -1.14
N PRO A 39 2.51 -22.23 -2.01
CA PRO A 39 3.38 -21.12 -1.66
C PRO A 39 2.58 -19.82 -1.58
N VAL A 40 2.81 -19.05 -0.51
CA VAL A 40 2.20 -17.73 -0.30
C VAL A 40 3.32 -16.70 -0.20
N GLN A 41 3.29 -15.69 -1.06
CA GLN A 41 4.21 -14.55 -1.01
C GLN A 41 3.44 -13.31 -0.53
N ILE A 42 3.92 -12.69 0.55
CA ILE A 42 3.30 -11.50 1.13
C ILE A 42 4.21 -10.30 0.86
N PHE A 43 3.60 -9.21 0.40
CA PHE A 43 4.26 -7.93 0.21
C PHE A 43 3.73 -6.89 1.20
N GLU A 44 4.64 -6.14 1.83
CA GLU A 44 4.24 -4.92 2.54
C GLU A 44 3.91 -3.85 1.50
N ARG A 45 2.61 -3.52 1.34
CA ARG A 45 2.06 -2.66 0.28
C ARG A 45 2.31 -3.23 -1.13
N SER A 46 1.98 -2.46 -2.16
CA SER A 46 2.09 -2.85 -3.57
C SER A 46 2.37 -1.67 -4.48
N VAL A 47 2.81 -1.94 -5.71
CA VAL A 47 3.03 -0.90 -6.73
C VAL A 47 1.74 -0.11 -6.97
N TYR A 48 0.58 -0.77 -6.84
CA TYR A 48 -0.74 -0.14 -6.94
C TYR A 48 -0.98 0.89 -5.83
N SER A 49 -0.63 0.58 -4.58
CA SER A 49 -0.77 1.54 -3.49
C SER A 49 0.16 2.76 -3.66
N ASP A 50 1.35 2.57 -4.25
CA ASP A 50 2.23 3.71 -4.54
C ASP A 50 1.53 4.70 -5.50
N ARG A 51 0.83 4.21 -6.54
CA ARG A 51 0.08 5.08 -7.47
C ARG A 51 -1.23 5.60 -6.90
N TYR A 52 -2.15 4.71 -6.52
CA TYR A 52 -3.55 5.03 -6.24
C TYR A 52 -3.80 5.55 -4.82
N VAL A 53 -2.81 5.47 -3.94
CA VAL A 53 -2.87 6.07 -2.60
C VAL A 53 -1.89 7.22 -2.52
N PHE A 54 -0.59 6.95 -2.58
CA PHE A 54 0.42 7.95 -2.22
C PHE A 54 0.66 8.99 -3.30
N ALA A 55 0.99 8.57 -4.52
CA ALA A 55 1.25 9.49 -5.61
C ALA A 55 -0.01 10.29 -5.98
N GLN A 56 -1.16 9.63 -6.08
CA GLN A 56 -2.43 10.34 -6.29
C GLN A 56 -2.72 11.37 -5.20
N ASN A 57 -2.55 11.03 -3.91
CA ASN A 57 -2.74 12.00 -2.82
C ASN A 57 -1.78 13.19 -2.91
N LEU A 58 -0.51 12.95 -3.26
CA LEU A 58 0.48 14.03 -3.42
C LEU A 58 0.16 14.94 -4.61
N PHE A 59 -0.38 14.40 -5.70
CA PHE A 59 -0.90 15.20 -6.81
C PHE A 59 -2.13 16.01 -6.38
N GLU A 60 -3.12 15.40 -5.72
CA GLU A 60 -4.32 16.09 -5.22
C GLU A 60 -4.00 17.19 -4.20
N LEU A 61 -2.90 17.05 -3.45
CA LEU A 61 -2.37 18.05 -2.53
C LEU A 61 -1.55 19.17 -3.21
N GLY A 62 -1.28 19.06 -4.51
CA GLY A 62 -0.46 20.03 -5.27
C GLY A 62 1.05 19.90 -5.02
N TYR A 63 1.51 18.75 -4.52
CA TYR A 63 2.94 18.47 -4.33
C TYR A 63 3.59 17.77 -5.53
N MET A 64 2.80 17.33 -6.50
CA MET A 64 3.27 17.02 -7.85
C MET A 64 2.50 17.88 -8.83
N ASP A 65 3.19 18.46 -9.81
CA ASP A 65 2.53 19.19 -10.88
C ASP A 65 1.92 18.25 -11.95
N GLU A 66 1.19 18.81 -12.91
CA GLU A 66 0.54 18.02 -13.97
C GLU A 66 1.55 17.25 -14.83
N VAL A 67 2.76 17.79 -15.03
CA VAL A 67 3.80 17.17 -15.84
C VAL A 67 4.42 16.00 -15.08
N GLU A 68 4.79 16.21 -13.82
CA GLU A 68 5.29 15.17 -12.92
C GLU A 68 4.27 14.05 -12.76
N TRP A 69 2.99 14.37 -12.59
CA TRP A 69 1.91 13.39 -12.49
C TRP A 69 1.70 12.61 -13.79
N ALA A 70 1.71 13.28 -14.95
CA ALA A 70 1.60 12.60 -16.24
C ALA A 70 2.76 11.64 -16.48
N ILE A 71 4.00 12.08 -16.21
CA ILE A 71 5.20 11.23 -16.33
C ILE A 71 5.11 10.06 -15.36
N TYR A 72 4.72 10.30 -14.10
CA TYR A 72 4.60 9.24 -13.10
C TYR A 72 3.64 8.13 -13.54
N GLN A 73 2.47 8.53 -14.02
CA GLN A 73 1.46 7.58 -14.50
C GLN A 73 1.91 6.81 -15.73
N ASP A 74 2.59 7.47 -16.67
CA ASP A 74 3.08 6.85 -17.90
C ASP A 74 4.07 5.73 -17.60
N TRP A 75 5.16 6.04 -16.87
CA TRP A 75 6.17 5.03 -16.57
C TRP A 75 5.62 3.93 -15.65
N HIS A 76 4.76 4.27 -14.68
CA HIS A 76 4.13 3.27 -13.82
C HIS A 76 3.28 2.30 -14.66
N SER A 77 2.45 2.82 -15.56
CA SER A 77 1.60 1.99 -16.42
C SER A 77 2.43 1.09 -17.33
N PHE A 78 3.48 1.65 -17.93
CA PHE A 78 4.43 0.88 -18.73
C PHE A 78 5.05 -0.27 -17.93
N LEU A 79 5.59 -0.03 -16.74
CA LEU A 79 6.25 -1.08 -15.95
C LEU A 79 5.28 -2.15 -15.45
N VAL A 80 4.07 -1.79 -15.01
CA VAL A 80 3.06 -2.79 -14.65
C VAL A 80 2.72 -3.67 -15.85
N GLN A 81 2.54 -3.10 -17.04
CA GLN A 81 2.26 -3.87 -18.26
C GLN A 81 3.44 -4.77 -18.67
N GLN A 82 4.69 -4.28 -18.56
CA GLN A 82 5.86 -5.10 -18.91
C GLN A 82 6.08 -6.29 -17.95
N PHE A 83 5.59 -6.19 -16.72
CA PHE A 83 5.81 -7.19 -15.67
C PHE A 83 4.53 -7.79 -15.10
N GLU A 84 3.42 -7.71 -15.85
CA GLU A 84 2.07 -8.08 -15.40
C GLU A 84 2.03 -9.44 -14.69
N ASP A 85 2.59 -10.47 -15.32
CA ASP A 85 2.65 -11.85 -14.78
C ASP A 85 3.36 -11.96 -13.42
N ARG A 86 4.20 -10.99 -13.05
CA ARG A 86 5.04 -11.02 -11.83
C ARG A 86 4.61 -10.02 -10.77
N VAL A 87 3.83 -9.00 -11.12
CA VAL A 87 3.36 -7.96 -10.18
C VAL A 87 1.86 -8.04 -9.92
N THR A 88 1.17 -8.97 -10.57
CA THR A 88 -0.23 -9.31 -10.29
C THR A 88 -0.36 -9.83 -8.86
N LEU A 89 -1.48 -9.49 -8.21
CA LEU A 89 -1.80 -9.92 -6.86
C LEU A 89 -3.06 -10.77 -6.91
N ASP A 90 -3.09 -11.84 -6.12
CA ASP A 90 -4.28 -12.69 -5.99
C ASP A 90 -5.29 -12.13 -4.98
N GLY A 91 -4.81 -11.36 -4.01
CA GLY A 91 -5.66 -10.74 -2.98
C GLY A 91 -4.95 -9.60 -2.24
N ILE A 92 -5.74 -8.78 -1.54
CA ILE A 92 -5.25 -7.68 -0.70
C ILE A 92 -5.74 -7.86 0.73
N ILE A 93 -4.83 -7.71 1.69
CA ILE A 93 -5.18 -7.61 3.12
C ILE A 93 -5.11 -6.13 3.49
N TYR A 94 -6.27 -5.53 3.78
CA TYR A 94 -6.36 -4.14 4.21
C TYR A 94 -6.41 -4.06 5.74
N LEU A 95 -5.33 -3.59 6.34
CA LEU A 95 -5.25 -3.29 7.76
C LEU A 95 -5.86 -1.90 8.04
N GLN A 96 -7.13 -1.88 8.41
CA GLN A 96 -7.91 -0.66 8.61
C GLN A 96 -7.78 -0.16 10.05
N ALA A 97 -7.36 1.09 10.21
CA ALA A 97 -7.36 1.82 11.48
C ALA A 97 -7.78 3.28 11.23
N THR A 98 -8.35 3.93 12.25
CA THR A 98 -8.69 5.35 12.13
C THR A 98 -7.44 6.22 12.02
N PRO A 99 -7.54 7.41 11.40
CA PRO A 99 -6.43 8.37 11.34
C PRO A 99 -5.84 8.71 12.71
N GLU A 100 -6.67 8.83 13.75
CA GLU A 100 -6.23 9.13 15.12
C GLU A 100 -5.39 7.98 15.69
N LYS A 101 -5.82 6.73 15.49
CA LYS A 101 -5.05 5.57 15.95
C LYS A 101 -3.74 5.44 15.18
N CYS A 102 -3.74 5.74 13.88
CA CYS A 102 -2.52 5.82 13.08
C CYS A 102 -1.56 6.90 13.60
N LEU A 103 -2.07 8.08 13.97
CA LEU A 103 -1.27 9.18 14.52
C LEU A 103 -0.67 8.82 15.88
N GLU A 104 -1.45 8.19 16.76
CA GLU A 104 -1.00 7.67 18.05
C GLU A 104 0.19 6.70 17.85
N ARG A 105 0.04 5.70 16.96
CA ARG A 105 1.10 4.73 16.64
C ARG A 105 2.30 5.37 15.95
N LEU A 106 2.09 6.40 15.14
CA LEU A 106 3.16 7.16 14.51
C LEU A 106 4.02 7.87 15.56
N HIS A 107 3.39 8.54 16.53
CA HIS A 107 4.09 9.16 17.65
C HIS A 107 4.81 8.13 18.53
N GLY A 108 4.18 6.98 18.80
CA GLY A 108 4.78 5.89 19.57
C GLY A 108 6.07 5.33 18.95
N ARG A 109 6.15 5.25 17.62
CA ARG A 109 7.36 4.78 16.89
C ARG A 109 8.52 5.79 16.90
N ALA A 110 8.24 7.06 17.17
CA ALA A 110 9.23 8.14 17.31
C ALA A 110 10.26 8.27 16.17
N ARG A 111 9.86 7.99 14.92
CA ARG A 111 10.70 8.20 13.74
C ARG A 111 10.87 9.69 13.46
N LEU A 112 12.11 10.16 13.37
CA LEU A 112 12.43 11.58 13.21
C LEU A 112 11.79 12.18 11.94
N GLU A 113 11.75 11.41 10.86
CA GLU A 113 11.20 11.83 9.59
C GLU A 113 9.68 12.00 9.63
N GLU A 114 8.98 11.28 10.51
CA GLU A 114 7.53 11.27 10.61
C GLU A 114 6.99 12.32 11.61
N GLN A 115 7.84 12.98 12.42
CA GLN A 115 7.42 13.92 13.46
C GLN A 115 6.57 15.11 12.95
N GLY A 116 6.72 15.49 11.68
CA GLY A 116 5.95 16.58 11.07
C GLY A 116 4.57 16.19 10.56
N VAL A 117 4.26 14.88 10.52
CA VAL A 117 3.01 14.38 9.93
C VAL A 117 1.82 14.79 10.80
N GLN A 118 0.84 15.44 10.16
CA GLN A 118 -0.37 15.94 10.79
C GLN A 118 -1.55 14.98 10.56
N LEU A 119 -2.58 15.10 11.39
CA LEU A 119 -3.79 14.27 11.32
C LEU A 119 -4.49 14.40 9.96
N ASP A 120 -4.58 15.61 9.42
CA ASP A 120 -5.22 15.90 8.13
C ASP A 120 -4.60 15.11 6.96
N TYR A 121 -3.28 14.92 6.98
CA TYR A 121 -2.59 14.10 6.00
C TYR A 121 -2.96 12.62 6.14
N LEU A 122 -3.10 12.12 7.37
CA LEU A 122 -3.53 10.74 7.63
C LEU A 122 -5.00 10.53 7.26
N GLU A 123 -5.88 11.50 7.50
CA GLU A 123 -7.28 11.48 7.07
C GLU A 123 -7.41 11.39 5.54
N ARG A 124 -6.56 12.12 4.81
CA ARG A 124 -6.50 12.04 3.35
C ARG A 124 -6.03 10.68 2.87
N LEU A 125 -4.94 10.16 3.44
CA LEU A 125 -4.49 8.81 3.09
C LEU A 125 -5.54 7.76 3.42
N HIS A 126 -6.20 7.85 4.57
CA HIS A 126 -7.30 6.97 4.95
C HIS A 126 -8.43 7.02 3.91
N THR A 127 -8.85 8.22 3.50
CA THR A 127 -9.85 8.41 2.45
C THR A 127 -9.46 7.72 1.14
N GLN A 128 -8.19 7.81 0.71
CA GLN A 128 -7.73 7.13 -0.50
C GLN A 128 -7.77 5.61 -0.38
N HIS A 129 -7.45 5.05 0.80
CA HIS A 129 -7.59 3.61 1.04
C HIS A 129 -9.06 3.18 1.06
N GLU A 130 -9.96 3.91 1.71
CA GLU A 130 -11.39 3.59 1.74
C GLU A 130 -11.99 3.59 0.32
N LYS A 131 -11.73 4.65 -0.45
CA LYS A 131 -12.19 4.74 -1.85
C LYS A 131 -11.72 3.57 -2.71
N TRP A 132 -10.49 3.10 -2.52
CA TRP A 132 -9.91 2.04 -3.34
C TRP A 132 -10.26 0.63 -2.84
N LEU A 133 -10.13 0.38 -1.54
CA LEU A 133 -10.17 -0.97 -0.98
C LEU A 133 -11.57 -1.35 -0.49
N THR A 134 -12.37 -0.38 -0.04
CA THR A 134 -13.72 -0.60 0.51
C THR A 134 -14.81 -0.19 -0.49
N GLU A 135 -14.83 1.08 -0.91
CA GLU A 135 -15.93 1.65 -1.70
C GLU A 135 -15.83 1.34 -3.20
N LYS A 136 -14.64 0.97 -3.68
CA LYS A 136 -14.35 0.69 -5.10
C LYS A 136 -14.70 1.86 -6.03
N THR A 137 -14.49 3.09 -5.56
CA THR A 137 -14.76 4.34 -6.29
C THR A 137 -13.51 4.93 -6.95
N THR A 138 -12.31 4.52 -6.53
CA THR A 138 -11.05 4.91 -7.19
C THR A 138 -10.99 4.32 -8.60
N GLU A 139 -10.79 5.17 -9.61
CA GLU A 139 -10.57 4.72 -10.98
C GLU A 139 -9.20 4.02 -11.11
N VAL A 140 -9.23 2.73 -11.41
CA VAL A 140 -8.04 1.91 -11.63
C VAL A 140 -7.91 1.50 -13.10
N HIS A 141 -6.66 1.46 -13.56
CA HIS A 141 -6.32 1.31 -14.98
C HIS A 141 -5.85 -0.10 -15.36
N PHE A 142 -5.94 -1.06 -14.43
CA PHE A 142 -5.55 -2.45 -14.67
C PHE A 142 -6.70 -3.38 -14.30
N GLU A 143 -7.02 -4.33 -15.18
CA GLU A 143 -8.23 -5.15 -15.06
C GLU A 143 -8.17 -6.08 -13.84
N HIS A 144 -7.01 -6.68 -13.58
CA HIS A 144 -6.80 -7.64 -12.49
C HIS A 144 -7.00 -7.04 -11.09
N ILE A 145 -6.85 -5.72 -10.92
CA ILE A 145 -7.07 -5.06 -9.61
C ILE A 145 -8.47 -4.48 -9.43
N LYS A 146 -9.32 -4.45 -10.47
CA LYS A 146 -10.68 -3.88 -10.35
C LYS A 146 -11.54 -4.66 -9.37
N ASN A 147 -11.49 -6.00 -9.46
CA ASN A 147 -12.32 -6.91 -8.67
C ASN A 147 -11.49 -7.82 -7.77
N ILE A 148 -10.26 -7.40 -7.43
CA ILE A 148 -9.37 -8.19 -6.58
C ILE A 148 -10.02 -8.42 -5.20
N PRO A 149 -9.98 -9.66 -4.68
CA PRO A 149 -10.45 -9.96 -3.32
C PRO A 149 -9.73 -9.09 -2.29
N VAL A 150 -10.49 -8.50 -1.36
CA VAL A 150 -9.95 -7.69 -0.26
C VAL A 150 -10.45 -8.22 1.07
N LEU A 151 -9.52 -8.62 1.94
CA LEU A 151 -9.79 -8.89 3.34
C LEU A 151 -9.59 -7.61 4.16
N VAL A 152 -10.65 -7.06 4.72
CA VAL A 152 -10.57 -5.90 5.63
C VAL A 152 -10.44 -6.39 7.07
N LEU A 153 -9.38 -5.94 7.75
CA LEU A 153 -9.12 -6.22 9.16
C LEU A 153 -9.14 -4.92 9.95
N ASP A 154 -10.11 -4.76 10.85
CA ASP A 154 -10.11 -3.66 11.82
C ASP A 154 -9.00 -3.91 12.85
N ILE A 155 -7.99 -3.06 12.83
CA ILE A 155 -6.84 -3.08 13.73
C ILE A 155 -6.79 -1.83 14.61
N ASN A 156 -7.94 -1.25 14.99
CA ASN A 156 -7.98 -0.14 15.94
C ASN A 156 -7.59 -0.58 17.36
N LYS A 157 -7.88 -1.82 17.73
CA LYS A 157 -7.38 -2.44 18.96
C LYS A 157 -5.94 -2.89 18.74
N ASP A 158 -5.07 -2.57 19.69
CA ASP A 158 -3.71 -3.11 19.67
C ASP A 158 -3.75 -4.60 19.98
N PHE A 159 -3.07 -5.38 19.14
CA PHE A 159 -3.01 -6.84 19.26
C PHE A 159 -1.60 -7.35 19.59
N GLU A 160 -0.59 -6.47 19.66
CA GLU A 160 0.82 -6.82 19.94
C GLU A 160 0.97 -7.59 21.25
N ASP A 161 0.20 -7.22 22.28
CA ASP A 161 0.18 -7.90 23.58
C ASP A 161 -1.05 -8.80 23.79
N ASN A 162 -1.93 -8.92 22.79
CA ASN A 162 -3.18 -9.68 22.89
C ASN A 162 -3.18 -10.89 21.97
N THR A 163 -2.66 -12.00 22.49
CA THR A 163 -2.52 -13.27 21.78
C THR A 163 -3.85 -13.83 21.25
N LEU A 164 -4.98 -13.51 21.89
CA LEU A 164 -6.31 -13.94 21.40
C LEU A 164 -6.74 -13.16 20.17
N GLU A 165 -6.52 -11.84 20.16
CA GLU A 165 -6.82 -10.98 19.01
C GLU A 165 -5.89 -11.32 17.84
N GLU A 166 -4.59 -11.51 18.10
CA GLU A 166 -3.62 -11.93 17.10
C GLU A 166 -4.02 -13.26 16.45
N ALA A 167 -4.41 -14.25 17.24
CA ALA A 167 -4.86 -15.55 16.74
C ALA A 167 -6.15 -15.46 15.90
N ASP A 168 -7.10 -14.60 16.28
CA ASP A 168 -8.32 -14.36 15.51
C ASP A 168 -8.02 -13.69 14.15
N LEU A 169 -7.16 -12.67 14.14
CA LEU A 169 -6.70 -12.02 12.90
C LEU A 169 -5.96 -13.01 11.99
N ALA A 170 -5.04 -13.80 12.55
CA ALA A 170 -4.30 -14.82 11.79
C ALA A 170 -5.24 -15.85 11.16
N LYS A 171 -6.27 -16.29 11.90
CA LYS A 171 -7.28 -17.22 11.38
C LYS A 171 -8.09 -16.62 10.23
N LYS A 172 -8.45 -15.33 10.30
CA LYS A 172 -9.13 -14.63 9.19
C LYS A 172 -8.25 -14.57 7.95
N VAL A 173 -6.95 -14.30 8.10
CA VAL A 173 -5.98 -14.31 7.01
C VAL A 173 -5.84 -15.72 6.42
N GLU A 174 -5.71 -16.75 7.24
CA GLU A 174 -5.61 -18.14 6.79
C GLU A 174 -6.84 -18.56 5.97
N VAL A 175 -8.04 -18.25 6.46
CA VAL A 175 -9.29 -18.53 5.74
C VAL A 175 -9.34 -17.76 4.43
N PHE A 176 -8.93 -16.49 4.42
CA PHE A 176 -8.92 -15.70 3.19
C PHE A 176 -7.97 -16.27 2.14
N VAL A 177 -6.72 -16.53 2.52
CA VAL A 177 -5.69 -17.06 1.60
C VAL A 177 -6.08 -18.42 1.03
N LYS A 178 -6.73 -19.28 1.82
CA LYS A 178 -7.23 -20.60 1.34
C LYS A 178 -8.38 -20.52 0.34
N ASN A 179 -9.05 -19.37 0.24
CA ASN A 179 -10.19 -19.16 -0.65
C ASN A 179 -9.84 -18.29 -1.87
N LEU A 180 -8.57 -17.92 -2.04
CA LEU A 180 -8.07 -17.26 -3.26
C LEU A 180 -7.92 -18.25 -4.42
#